data_AF-A0AA39QA31-F1
#
_entry.id   AF-A0AA39QA31-F1
#
_cell.length_a   1.000
_cell.length_b   1.000
_cell.length_c   1.000
_cell.angle_alpha   90.00
_cell.angle_beta   90.00
_cell.angle_gamma   90.00
#
_symmetry.space_group_name_H-M   'P 1'
#
loop_
_entity.id
_entity.type
_entity.pdbx_description
1 polymer ?
#
loop_
_entity_poly.entity_id
_entity_poly.type
_entity_poly.pdbx_seq_one_letter_code
_entity_poly.pdbx_strand_id
1 'polypeptide(L)'
;MKTPVEPNYGYLLISFAIDMIFYGISLVLVLLYFRRFGRHDSLSRASVTVSLLALFSTIQICAFSKWIYESLIDHFDDLENRDNLPAYVFK
;
A
#
# COMPACT_ATOMS: atom_id res chain seq x y z
N MET A 1 7.82 -7.72 -30.20
CA MET A 1 8.27 -7.92 -28.80
C MET A 1 7.85 -6.68 -28.02
N LYS A 2 6.90 -6.79 -27.08
CA LYS A 2 6.66 -5.70 -26.12
C LYS A 2 7.91 -5.63 -25.25
N THR A 3 8.64 -4.53 -25.30
CA THR A 3 9.69 -4.26 -24.32
C THR A 3 9.06 -4.36 -22.93
N PRO A 4 9.68 -5.09 -21.98
CA PRO A 4 9.22 -5.04 -20.60
C PRO A 4 9.23 -3.58 -20.18
N VAL A 5 8.12 -3.09 -19.63
CA VAL A 5 8.09 -1.78 -19.00
C VAL A 5 9.09 -1.86 -17.87
N GLU A 6 10.22 -1.19 -18.00
CA GLU A 6 11.19 -1.09 -16.92
C GLU A 6 10.43 -0.49 -15.72
N PRO A 7 10.56 -1.10 -14.54
CA PRO A 7 9.92 -0.56 -13.35
C PRO A 7 10.55 0.81 -13.09
N ASN A 8 9.82 1.89 -13.41
CA ASN A 8 10.27 3.25 -13.15
C ASN A 8 9.68 3.73 -11.82
N TYR A 9 10.43 4.61 -11.15
CA TYR A 9 9.99 5.22 -9.88
C TYR A 9 8.64 5.93 -10.01
N GLY A 10 8.32 6.49 -11.19
CA GLY A 10 7.02 7.07 -11.47
C GLY A 10 5.85 6.07 -11.37
N TYR A 11 6.03 4.85 -11.88
CA TYR A 11 5.01 3.80 -11.75
C TYR A 11 4.85 3.35 -10.30
N LEU A 12 5.95 3.28 -9.55
CA LEU A 12 5.92 2.99 -8.12
C LEU A 12 5.11 4.04 -7.34
N LEU A 13 5.35 5.34 -7.61
CA LEU A 13 4.60 6.44 -6.98
C LEU A 13 3.11 6.44 -7.36
N ILE A 14 2.78 6.20 -8.63
CA ILE A 14 1.38 6.11 -9.08
C ILE A 14 0.69 4.93 -8.39
N SER A 15 1.34 3.77 -8.33
CA SER A 15 0.81 2.61 -7.62
C SER A 15 0.59 2.91 -6.15
N PHE A 16 1.52 3.62 -5.50
CA PHE A 16 1.37 4.03 -4.10
C PHE A 16 0.23 5.01 -3.87
N ALA A 17 0.06 6.00 -4.75
CA ALA A 17 -1.04 6.96 -4.66
C ALA A 17 -2.40 6.24 -4.76
N ILE A 18 -2.51 5.27 -5.68
CA ILE A 18 -3.71 4.44 -5.81
C ILE A 18 -3.93 3.59 -4.55
N ASP A 19 -2.89 2.95 -4.01
CA ASP A 19 -2.99 2.12 -2.80
C ASP A 19 -3.41 2.96 -1.58
N MET A 20 -2.91 4.20 -1.46
CA MET A 20 -3.32 5.15 -0.42
C MET A 20 -4.80 5.56 -0.53
N ILE A 21 -5.33 5.73 -1.74
CA ILE A 21 -6.76 6.01 -1.95
C ILE A 21 -7.60 4.82 -1.47
N PHE A 22 -7.23 3.60 -1.87
CA PHE A 22 -7.94 2.39 -1.45
C PHE A 22 -7.84 2.15 0.05
N TYR A 23 -6.70 2.43 0.67
CA TYR A 23 -6.53 2.39 2.11
C TYR A 23 -7.48 3.36 2.83
N GLY A 24 -7.58 4.60 2.35
CA GLY A 24 -8.53 5.58 2.87
C GLY A 24 -9.98 5.11 2.77
N ILE A 25 -10.39 4.58 1.61
CA ILE A 25 -11.73 4.01 1.40
C ILE A 25 -11.98 2.84 2.37
N SER A 26 -11.00 1.95 2.54
CA SER A 26 -11.08 0.81 3.46
C SER A 26 -11.32 1.27 4.90
N LEU A 27 -10.58 2.28 5.38
CA LEU A 27 -10.76 2.83 6.72
C LEU A 27 -12.16 3.43 6.92
N VAL A 28 -12.68 4.16 5.92
CA VAL A 28 -14.03 4.71 5.97
C VAL A 28 -15.08 3.59 6.05
N LEU A 29 -14.92 2.51 5.29
CA LEU A 29 -15.82 1.35 5.34
C LEU A 29 -15.77 0.64 6.70
N VAL A 30 -14.58 0.46 7.28
CA VAL A 30 -14.39 -0.10 8.63
C VAL A 30 -15.08 0.76 9.68
N LEU A 31 -14.90 2.08 9.63
CA LEU A 31 -15.57 3.01 10.54
C LEU A 31 -17.09 2.96 10.39
N LEU A 32 -17.61 2.90 9.16
CA LEU A 32 -19.04 2.76 8.90
C LEU A 32 -19.60 1.45 9.44
N TYR A 33 -18.86 0.35 9.31
CA TYR A 33 -19.22 -0.94 9.87
C TYR A 33 -19.36 -0.86 11.40
N PHE A 34 -18.33 -0.35 12.09
CA PHE A 34 -18.38 -0.21 13.54
C PHE A 34 -19.42 0.79 14.02
N ARG A 35 -19.66 1.86 13.26
CA ARG A 35 -20.74 2.82 13.57
C ARG A 35 -22.11 2.16 13.54
N ARG A 36 -22.35 1.26 12.58
CA ARG A 36 -23.67 0.63 12.37
C ARG A 36 -23.87 -0.62 13.24
N PHE A 37 -22.85 -1.45 13.38
CA PHE A 37 -22.96 -2.78 14.00
C PHE A 37 -22.15 -2.94 15.30
N GLY A 38 -21.21 -2.03 15.58
CA GLY A 38 -20.25 -2.18 16.68
C GLY A 38 -20.86 -2.27 18.08
N ARG A 39 -22.06 -1.70 18.32
CA ARG A 39 -22.72 -1.79 19.64
C ARG A 39 -23.34 -3.15 19.93
N HIS A 40 -23.77 -3.89 18.91
CA HIS A 40 -24.39 -5.21 19.08
C HIS A 40 -23.40 -6.35 18.88
N ASP A 41 -22.30 -6.10 18.18
CA ASP A 41 -21.48 -7.15 17.56
C ASP A 41 -19.99 -7.04 17.95
N SER A 42 -19.66 -6.36 19.06
CA SER A 42 -18.27 -6.01 19.42
C SER A 42 -17.29 -7.19 19.47
N LEU A 43 -17.78 -8.39 19.79
CA LEU A 43 -17.02 -9.66 19.82
C LEU A 43 -17.46 -10.67 18.75
N SER A 44 -18.23 -10.23 17.75
CA SER A 44 -18.63 -11.12 16.66
C SER A 44 -17.43 -11.46 15.78
N ARG A 45 -17.47 -12.65 15.17
CA ARG A 45 -16.41 -13.10 14.24
C ARG A 45 -16.19 -12.09 13.10
N ALA A 46 -17.23 -11.38 12.69
CA ALA A 46 -17.13 -10.35 11.65
C ALA A 46 -16.35 -9.12 12.13
N SER A 47 -16.59 -8.66 13.36
CA SER A 47 -15.84 -7.55 13.99
C SER A 47 -14.33 -7.83 14.04
N VAL A 48 -13.96 -9.05 14.43
CA VAL A 48 -12.55 -9.49 14.47
C VAL A 48 -11.94 -9.51 13.07
N THR A 49 -12.64 -10.09 12.08
CA THR A 49 -12.16 -10.14 10.70
C THR A 49 -11.97 -8.76 10.10
N VAL A 50 -12.93 -7.83 10.31
CA VAL A 50 -12.84 -6.46 9.82
C VAL A 50 -11.66 -5.71 10.46
N SER A 51 -11.45 -5.91 11.77
CA SER A 51 -10.31 -5.33 12.48
C SER A 51 -8.96 -5.88 12.00
N LEU A 52 -8.88 -7.20 11.76
CA LEU A 52 -7.68 -7.83 11.20
C LEU A 52 -7.41 -7.32 9.78
N LEU A 53 -8.42 -7.19 8.93
CA LEU A 53 -8.26 -6.63 7.58
C LEU A 53 -7.70 -5.20 7.64
N ALA A 54 -8.23 -4.37 8.54
CA ALA A 54 -7.74 -3.00 8.73
C ALA A 54 -6.26 -2.97 9.18
N LEU A 55 -5.88 -3.87 10.10
CA LEU A 55 -4.50 -4.03 10.55
C LEU A 55 -3.57 -4.48 9.42
N PHE A 56 -3.93 -5.52 8.68
CA PHE A 56 -3.14 -6.02 7.55
C PHE A 56 -2.96 -4.94 6.47
N SER A 57 -4.03 -4.23 6.14
CA SER A 57 -3.98 -3.14 5.17
C SER A 57 -3.07 -2.00 5.63
N THR A 58 -3.09 -1.68 6.94
CA THR A 58 -2.18 -0.68 7.52
C THR A 58 -0.71 -1.13 7.44
N ILE A 59 -0.43 -2.40 7.78
CA ILE A 59 0.92 -2.97 7.69
C ILE A 59 1.43 -2.93 6.24
N GLN A 60 0.58 -3.28 5.27
CA GLN A 60 0.93 -3.21 3.84
C GLN A 60 1.33 -1.80 3.43
N ILE A 61 0.54 -0.78 3.78
CA ILE A 61 0.85 0.61 3.44
C ILE A 61 2.12 1.09 4.13
N CYS A 62 2.35 0.72 5.40
CA CYS A 62 3.59 1.05 6.09
C CYS A 62 4.82 0.40 5.42
N ALA A 63 4.73 -0.87 5.05
CA ALA A 63 5.81 -1.58 4.35
C ALA A 63 6.08 -0.96 2.97
N PHE A 64 5.01 -0.61 2.24
CA PHE A 64 5.12 -0.02 0.91
C PHE A 64 5.68 1.40 0.97
N SER A 65 5.25 2.19 1.96
CA SER A 65 5.80 3.52 2.24
C SER A 65 7.28 3.47 2.60
N LYS A 66 7.69 2.51 3.43
CA LYS A 66 9.11 2.27 3.74
C LYS A 66 9.90 1.98 2.46
N TRP A 67 9.37 1.12 1.59
CA TRP A 67 10.05 0.76 0.36
C TRP A 67 10.24 1.94 -0.60
N ILE A 68 9.24 2.83 -0.70
CA ILE A 68 9.33 4.07 -1.49
C ILE A 68 10.38 5.01 -0.90
N TYR A 69 10.43 5.10 0.42
CA TYR A 69 11.40 5.93 1.13
C TYR A 69 12.84 5.42 0.93
N GLU A 70 13.07 4.11 1.06
CA GLU A 70 14.36 3.49 0.76
C GLU A 70 14.73 3.68 -0.71
N SER A 71 13.78 3.45 -1.63
CA SER A 71 13.99 3.67 -3.07
C SER A 71 14.32 5.14 -3.39
N LEU A 72 13.75 6.09 -2.66
CA LEU A 72 14.03 7.52 -2.81
C LEU A 72 15.42 7.89 -2.30
N ILE A 73 15.82 7.39 -1.12
CA ILE A 73 17.10 7.71 -0.48
C ILE A 73 18.27 7.05 -1.20
N ASP A 74 18.16 5.76 -1.51
CA ASP A 74 19.27 5.01 -2.12
C ASP A 74 19.59 5.49 -3.54
N HIS A 75 18.64 6.16 -4.20
CA HIS A 75 18.76 6.64 -5.58
C HIS A 75 18.67 8.18 -5.66
N PHE A 76 18.89 8.89 -4.54
CA PHE A 76 18.76 10.36 -4.49
C PHE A 76 19.87 11.08 -5.28
N ASP A 77 21.06 10.47 -5.39
CA ASP A 77 22.22 11.03 -6.10
C ASP A 77 22.18 10.83 -7.63
N ASP A 78 21.30 9.96 -8.14
CA ASP A 78 21.24 9.58 -9.57
C ASP A 78 19.82 9.79 -10.14
N LEU A 79 19.36 11.05 -10.08
CA LEU A 79 18.03 11.47 -10.59
C LEU A 79 17.84 11.22 -12.09
N GLU A 80 18.93 11.10 -12.85
CA GLU A 80 18.93 10.95 -14.31
C GLU A 80 18.84 9.48 -14.77
N ASN A 81 19.21 8.52 -13.92
CA ASN A 81 19.20 7.07 -14.21
C ASN A 81 17.95 6.34 -13.65
N ARG A 82 16.90 7.10 -13.32
CA ARG A 82 15.66 6.67 -12.63
C ARG A 82 14.73 5.73 -13.39
N ASP A 83 15.08 5.40 -14.63
CA ASP A 83 14.32 4.49 -15.48
C ASP A 83 14.56 3.01 -15.12
N ASN A 84 15.50 2.71 -14.21
CA ASN A 84 15.78 1.33 -13.82
C ASN A 84 15.69 1.13 -12.30
N LEU A 85 14.51 0.76 -11.78
CA LEU A 85 14.48 0.09 -10.47
C LEU A 85 15.26 -1.22 -10.57
N PRO A 86 16.08 -1.55 -9.57
CA PRO A 86 16.93 -2.71 -9.66
C PRO A 86 16.13 -4.02 -9.75
N ALA A 87 16.62 -4.93 -10.60
CA ALA A 87 15.99 -6.20 -10.95
C ALA A 87 15.87 -7.24 -9.82
N TYR A 88 16.24 -6.91 -8.56
CA TYR A 88 16.30 -7.88 -7.47
C TYR A 88 14.93 -8.32 -6.92
N VAL A 89 13.81 -7.82 -7.47
CA VAL A 89 12.45 -8.07 -6.97
C VAL A 89 11.75 -9.25 -7.66
N PHE A 90 12.33 -9.86 -8.71
CA PHE A 90 11.71 -10.98 -9.45
C PHE A 90 12.56 -12.25 -9.52
N LYS A 91 13.23 -12.62 -8.42
CA LYS A 91 13.86 -13.94 -8.32
C LYS A 91 13.43 -14.68 -7.06
#